data_AF-A8N704-F1
#
_entry.id   AF-A8N704-F1
#
_cell.length_a   1.000
_cell.length_b   1.000
_cell.length_c   1.000
_cell.angle_alpha   90.00
_cell.angle_beta   90.00
_cell.angle_gamma   90.00
#
_symmetry.space_group_name_H-M   'P 1'
#
loop_
_entity.id
_entity.type
_entity.pdbx_description
1 polymer ?
#
loop_
_entity_poly.entity_id
_entity_poly.type
_entity_poly.pdbx_seq_one_letter_code
_entity_poly.pdbx_strand_id
1 'polypeptide(L)'
;MDTSAAKPEATSVQSELPNAEARANLQLFANAKVSLDALSAAFESLHGQTMQMAAVNGSAGSKELTESVVWFRQEISEQEQRHKEGLDEIQRIIDDLLDKQVVEQMRDQVEQEINEHIDEMVKDCLGECLKAHIPKDLQEEVEDSKRELERARLALYNSESRRMNSKLRSDKPDEPLDALVMSNGSVSAHFPKDLQGLFTLDAETCKTLVQEYGLPEVSDSRDKNLNRFMQFCGVRYQLVECSV
;
A
#
# COMPACT_ATOMS: atom_id res chain seq x y z
N MET A 1 30.66 35.40 14.94
CA MET A 1 31.00 34.21 14.14
C MET A 1 30.10 33.09 14.67
N ASP A 2 28.78 33.22 14.54
CA ASP A 2 27.94 33.13 13.33
C ASP A 2 27.97 31.77 12.63
N THR A 3 26.74 31.23 12.47
CA THR A 3 26.27 30.09 11.65
C THR A 3 26.50 28.70 12.27
N SER A 4 25.57 27.74 12.24
CA SER A 4 24.28 27.62 11.56
C SER A 4 23.42 26.60 12.32
N ALA A 5 22.15 26.93 12.53
CA ALA A 5 21.14 26.06 13.11
C ALA A 5 20.60 25.10 12.04
N ALA A 6 20.71 23.79 12.26
CA ALA A 6 20.07 22.77 11.45
C ALA A 6 18.78 22.31 12.15
N LYS A 7 17.66 22.76 11.59
CA LYS A 7 16.28 22.42 11.93
C LYS A 7 15.89 21.15 11.18
N PRO A 8 15.40 20.07 11.83
CA PRO A 8 14.88 18.94 11.09
C PRO A 8 13.46 19.24 10.59
N GLU A 9 13.24 18.81 9.35
CA GLU A 9 12.04 18.96 8.55
C GLU A 9 10.85 18.25 9.19
N ALA A 10 9.74 18.99 9.33
CA ALA A 10 8.45 18.40 9.64
C ALA A 10 7.93 17.71 8.36
N THR A 11 7.92 16.38 8.41
CA THR A 11 7.26 15.53 7.40
C THR A 11 5.75 15.77 7.47
N SER A 12 5.27 16.60 6.55
CA SER A 12 3.86 16.81 6.23
C SER A 12 3.26 15.49 5.74
N VAL A 13 2.65 14.72 6.64
CA VAL A 13 1.74 13.63 6.27
C VAL A 13 0.45 14.26 5.76
N GLN A 14 0.29 14.22 4.44
CA GLN A 14 -0.93 14.59 3.73
C GLN A 14 -2.04 13.61 4.11
N SER A 15 -2.93 14.05 5.00
CA SER A 15 -4.23 13.40 5.19
C SER A 15 -5.13 13.73 3.98
N GLU A 16 -5.09 12.88 2.96
CA GLU A 16 -6.03 12.91 1.84
C GLU A 16 -7.45 12.59 2.33
N LEU A 17 -8.19 13.67 2.63
CA LEU A 17 -9.53 13.98 2.12
C LEU A 17 -10.64 12.91 2.25
N PRO A 18 -11.49 13.04 3.28
CA PRO A 18 -12.94 12.84 3.17
C PRO A 18 -13.67 14.12 2.66
N ASN A 19 -12.94 15.17 2.25
CA ASN A 19 -13.50 16.50 1.99
C ASN A 19 -14.05 16.69 0.56
N ALA A 20 -13.71 15.80 -0.38
CA ALA A 20 -14.21 15.89 -1.76
C ALA A 20 -15.70 15.48 -1.85
N GLU A 21 -16.07 14.38 -1.20
CA GLU A 21 -17.47 13.93 -1.11
C GLU A 21 -18.31 14.90 -0.27
N ALA A 22 -17.78 15.41 0.85
CA ALA A 22 -18.48 16.40 1.67
C ALA A 22 -18.80 17.69 0.89
N ARG A 23 -17.87 18.15 0.03
CA ARG A 23 -18.10 19.31 -0.86
C ARG A 23 -19.09 19.01 -1.98
N ALA A 24 -19.05 17.81 -2.56
CA ALA A 24 -20.01 17.39 -3.57
C ALA A 24 -21.44 17.35 -3.00
N ASN A 25 -21.60 16.83 -1.77
CA ASN A 25 -22.88 16.79 -1.08
C ASN A 25 -23.41 18.20 -0.77
N LEU A 26 -22.57 19.12 -0.30
CA LEU A 26 -22.95 20.53 -0.09
C LEU A 26 -23.41 21.24 -1.38
N GLN A 27 -22.77 20.95 -2.51
CA GLN A 27 -23.18 21.50 -3.80
C GLN A 27 -24.54 20.94 -4.27
N LEU A 28 -24.80 19.65 -4.04
CA LEU A 28 -26.10 19.05 -4.35
C LEU A 28 -27.23 19.69 -3.52
N PHE A 29 -27.01 19.94 -2.22
CA PHE A 29 -27.97 20.64 -1.36
C PHE A 29 -28.21 22.08 -1.80
N ALA A 30 -27.16 22.81 -2.19
CA ALA A 30 -27.29 24.17 -2.70
C ALA A 30 -28.13 24.21 -3.99
N ASN A 31 -27.89 23.27 -4.92
CA ASN A 31 -28.67 23.16 -6.16
C ASN A 31 -30.12 22.75 -5.90
N ALA A 32 -30.36 21.83 -4.96
CA ALA A 32 -31.71 21.44 -4.56
C ALA A 32 -32.48 22.65 -4.00
N LYS A 33 -31.84 23.47 -3.15
CA LYS A 33 -32.44 24.70 -2.61
C LYS A 33 -32.82 25.69 -3.71
N VAL A 34 -31.90 25.94 -4.67
CA VAL A 34 -32.18 26.83 -5.82
C VAL A 34 -33.36 26.31 -6.64
N SER A 35 -33.47 25.00 -6.86
CA SER A 35 -34.59 24.42 -7.59
C SER A 35 -35.92 24.56 -6.85
N LEU A 36 -35.90 24.53 -5.51
CA LEU A 36 -37.07 24.68 -4.64
C LEU A 36 -37.57 26.13 -4.62
N ASP A 37 -36.65 27.09 -4.53
CA ASP A 37 -36.96 28.52 -4.64
C ASP A 37 -37.56 28.85 -6.02
N ALA A 38 -37.02 28.26 -7.10
CA ALA A 38 -37.55 28.41 -8.46
C ALA A 38 -38.96 27.81 -8.62
N LEU A 39 -39.22 26.65 -8.00
CA LEU A 39 -40.54 26.02 -7.97
C LEU A 39 -41.56 26.89 -7.22
N SER A 40 -41.16 27.46 -6.07
CA SER A 40 -41.99 28.38 -5.29
C SER A 40 -42.36 29.62 -6.10
N ALA A 41 -41.38 30.24 -6.78
CA ALA A 41 -41.61 31.40 -7.64
C ALA A 41 -42.53 31.06 -8.84
N ALA A 42 -42.37 29.88 -9.45
CA ALA A 42 -43.25 29.41 -10.51
C ALA A 42 -44.69 29.21 -10.02
N PHE A 43 -44.87 28.69 -8.80
CA PHE A 43 -46.18 28.50 -8.18
C PHE A 43 -46.89 29.83 -7.89
N GLU A 44 -46.16 30.82 -7.37
CA GLU A 44 -46.68 32.18 -7.16
C GLU A 44 -47.12 32.84 -8.47
N SER A 45 -46.34 32.66 -9.54
CA SER A 45 -46.67 33.16 -10.88
C SER A 45 -47.94 32.50 -11.44
N LEU A 46 -48.04 31.17 -11.34
CA LEU A 46 -49.22 30.41 -11.78
C LEU A 46 -50.46 30.78 -10.97
N HIS A 47 -50.29 31.06 -9.68
CA HIS A 47 -51.34 31.57 -8.80
C HIS A 47 -51.80 32.97 -9.22
N GLY A 48 -50.87 33.87 -9.53
CA GLY A 48 -51.17 35.20 -10.06
C GLY A 48 -51.98 35.12 -11.36
N GLN A 49 -51.61 34.22 -12.27
CA GLN A 49 -52.34 33.96 -13.52
C GLN A 49 -53.74 33.37 -13.27
N THR A 50 -53.87 32.45 -12.32
CA THR A 50 -55.16 31.83 -11.96
C THR A 50 -56.12 32.85 -11.35
N MET A 51 -55.62 33.75 -10.48
CA MET A 51 -56.41 34.85 -9.91
C MET A 51 -56.86 35.85 -10.98
N GLN A 52 -56.00 36.16 -11.95
CA GLN A 52 -56.38 37.01 -13.08
C GLN A 52 -57.44 36.34 -13.97
N MET A 53 -57.35 35.03 -14.23
CA MET A 53 -58.39 34.30 -14.96
C MET A 53 -59.72 34.24 -14.18
N ALA A 54 -59.69 34.04 -12.86
CA ALA A 54 -60.88 34.03 -12.02
C ALA A 54 -61.59 35.40 -11.98
N ALA A 55 -60.83 36.49 -12.05
CA ALA A 55 -61.36 37.85 -12.13
C ALA A 55 -61.99 38.17 -13.51
N VAL A 56 -61.51 37.54 -14.59
CA VAL A 56 -61.99 37.76 -15.96
C VAL A 56 -63.22 36.90 -16.30
N ASN A 57 -63.41 35.74 -15.67
CA ASN A 57 -64.49 34.78 -15.99
C ASN A 57 -65.66 34.79 -14.98
N GLY A 58 -66.12 35.97 -14.55
CA GLY A 58 -67.22 36.13 -13.59
C GLY A 58 -68.50 35.36 -13.99
N SER A 59 -68.68 34.16 -13.47
CA SER A 59 -69.93 33.39 -13.56
C SER A 59 -69.93 32.24 -12.53
N ALA A 60 -70.69 32.43 -11.45
CA ALA A 60 -71.38 31.46 -10.60
C ALA A 60 -70.68 30.20 -10.00
N GLY A 61 -69.48 29.78 -10.44
CA GLY A 61 -68.71 28.66 -9.88
C GLY A 61 -67.58 29.05 -8.91
N SER A 62 -67.43 30.35 -8.63
CA SER A 62 -66.26 30.95 -7.94
C SER A 62 -66.17 30.64 -6.42
N LYS A 63 -67.29 30.31 -5.75
CA LYS A 63 -67.29 30.01 -4.31
C LYS A 63 -66.57 28.70 -3.95
N GLU A 64 -66.86 27.61 -4.67
CA GLU A 64 -66.16 26.33 -4.45
C GLU A 64 -64.66 26.44 -4.80
N LEU A 65 -64.32 27.26 -5.80
CA LEU A 65 -62.92 27.49 -6.18
C LEU A 65 -62.16 28.30 -5.12
N THR A 66 -62.81 29.27 -4.47
CA THR A 66 -62.17 30.06 -3.40
C THR A 66 -62.01 29.25 -2.11
N GLU A 67 -63.00 28.41 -1.76
CA GLU A 67 -62.90 27.50 -0.60
C GLU A 67 -61.81 26.43 -0.79
N SER A 68 -61.69 25.84 -1.98
CA SER A 68 -60.64 24.86 -2.29
C SER A 68 -59.23 25.47 -2.28
N VAL A 69 -59.06 26.72 -2.71
CA VAL A 69 -57.77 27.44 -2.64
C VAL A 69 -57.37 27.73 -1.19
N VAL A 70 -58.31 28.12 -0.33
CA VAL A 70 -58.03 28.36 1.10
C VAL A 70 -57.64 27.05 1.79
N TRP A 71 -58.37 25.96 1.51
CA TRP A 71 -58.02 24.63 2.01
C TRP A 71 -56.63 24.18 1.55
N PHE A 72 -56.30 24.36 0.26
CA PHE A 72 -54.99 23.97 -0.27
C PHE A 72 -53.83 24.79 0.32
N ARG A 73 -54.05 26.09 0.61
CA ARG A 73 -53.06 26.91 1.33
C ARG A 73 -52.82 26.40 2.75
N GLN A 74 -53.89 26.02 3.44
CA GLN A 74 -53.77 25.47 4.77
C GLN A 74 -53.01 24.14 4.74
N GLU A 75 -53.34 23.24 3.81
CA GLU A 75 -52.62 21.97 3.62
C GLU A 75 -51.14 22.18 3.26
N ILE A 76 -50.81 23.13 2.37
CA ILE A 76 -49.41 23.49 2.06
C ILE A 76 -48.69 23.99 3.31
N SER A 77 -49.30 24.89 4.08
CA SER A 77 -48.66 25.44 5.28
C SER A 77 -48.42 24.38 6.35
N GLU A 78 -49.35 23.43 6.49
CA GLU A 78 -49.18 22.29 7.39
C GLU A 78 -48.08 21.34 6.89
N GLN A 79 -48.02 21.09 5.58
CA GLN A 79 -46.97 20.27 4.99
C GLN A 79 -45.59 20.93 5.13
N GLU A 80 -45.49 22.23 4.89
CA GLU A 80 -44.25 23.00 5.03
C GLU A 80 -43.77 23.03 6.48
N GLN A 81 -44.70 23.17 7.45
CA GLN A 81 -44.38 23.05 8.87
C GLN A 81 -43.86 21.65 9.23
N ARG A 82 -44.51 20.58 8.75
CA ARG A 82 -44.04 19.19 8.95
C ARG A 82 -42.66 18.97 8.32
N HIS A 83 -42.42 19.51 7.13
CA HIS A 83 -41.12 19.40 6.47
C HIS A 83 -40.04 20.15 7.23
N LYS A 84 -40.35 21.35 7.76
CA LYS A 84 -39.42 22.12 8.57
C LYS A 84 -39.04 21.40 9.85
N GLU A 85 -40.02 20.84 10.56
CA GLU A 85 -39.78 20.03 11.75
C GLU A 85 -38.94 18.78 11.43
N GLY A 86 -39.23 18.11 10.31
CA GLY A 86 -38.44 16.97 9.84
C GLY A 86 -36.99 17.35 9.47
N LEU A 87 -36.77 18.51 8.84
CA LEU A 87 -35.43 19.01 8.53
C LEU A 87 -34.65 19.37 9.79
N ASP A 88 -35.28 20.00 10.77
CA ASP A 88 -34.66 20.32 12.06
C ASP A 88 -34.27 19.04 12.82
N GLU A 89 -35.07 17.99 12.74
CA GLU A 89 -34.75 16.68 13.33
C GLU A 89 -33.57 16.00 12.62
N ILE A 90 -33.58 15.97 11.28
CA ILE A 90 -32.47 15.43 10.49
C ILE A 90 -31.17 16.18 10.79
N GLN A 91 -31.23 17.51 10.89
CA GLN A 91 -30.06 18.33 11.18
C GLN A 91 -29.48 18.01 12.55
N ARG A 92 -30.32 17.82 13.58
CA ARG A 92 -29.84 17.37 14.90
C ARG A 92 -29.18 16.00 14.85
N ILE A 93 -29.74 15.06 14.09
CA ILE A 93 -29.15 13.71 13.96
C ILE A 93 -27.78 13.79 13.27
N ILE A 94 -27.65 14.61 12.23
CA ILE A 94 -26.38 14.80 11.53
C ILE A 94 -25.34 15.43 12.46
N ASP A 95 -25.71 16.47 13.20
CA ASP A 95 -24.80 17.13 14.14
C ASP A 95 -24.34 16.14 15.23
N ASP A 96 -25.27 15.35 15.80
CA ASP A 96 -24.96 14.33 16.81
C ASP A 96 -24.05 13.20 16.29
N LEU A 97 -24.27 12.76 15.04
CA LEU A 97 -23.46 11.71 14.41
C LEU A 97 -22.06 12.24 14.07
N LEU A 98 -21.97 13.45 13.53
CA LEU A 98 -20.70 14.08 13.20
C LEU A 98 -19.88 14.33 14.47
N ASP A 99 -20.48 14.87 15.53
CA ASP A 99 -19.77 15.11 16.80
C ASP A 99 -19.25 13.80 17.40
N LYS A 100 -20.07 12.74 17.44
CA LYS A 100 -19.64 11.44 17.96
C LYS A 100 -18.54 10.80 17.11
N GLN A 101 -18.71 10.81 15.79
CA GLN A 101 -17.75 10.20 14.87
C GLN A 101 -16.40 10.94 14.89
N VAL A 102 -16.42 12.29 14.92
CA VAL A 102 -15.18 13.08 14.99
C VAL A 102 -14.47 12.84 16.32
N VAL A 103 -15.20 12.78 17.43
CA VAL A 103 -14.60 12.51 18.75
C VAL A 103 -14.01 11.10 18.82
N GLU A 104 -14.71 10.09 18.30
CA GLU A 104 -14.20 8.71 18.26
C GLU A 104 -12.96 8.61 17.36
N GLN A 105 -12.99 9.17 16.15
CA GLN A 105 -11.84 9.14 15.25
C GLN A 105 -10.62 9.89 15.83
N MET A 106 -10.82 11.06 16.44
CA MET A 106 -9.74 11.78 17.10
C MET A 106 -9.17 11.00 18.28
N ARG A 107 -10.03 10.33 19.05
CA ARG A 107 -9.57 9.48 20.16
C ARG A 107 -8.73 8.32 19.66
N ASP A 108 -9.19 7.61 18.64
CA ASP A 108 -8.47 6.48 18.06
C ASP A 108 -7.12 6.94 17.47
N GLN A 109 -7.10 8.08 16.78
CA GLN A 109 -5.87 8.65 16.23
C GLN A 109 -4.88 9.02 17.35
N VAL A 110 -5.34 9.70 18.41
CA VAL A 110 -4.49 10.06 19.54
C VAL A 110 -3.97 8.82 20.27
N GLU A 111 -4.80 7.80 20.45
CA GLU A 111 -4.39 6.54 21.08
C GLU A 111 -3.33 5.83 20.24
N GLN A 112 -3.48 5.82 18.91
CA GLN A 112 -2.46 5.29 18.01
C GLN A 112 -1.15 6.07 18.10
N GLU A 113 -1.18 7.40 18.00
CA GLU A 113 0.02 8.24 18.09
C GLU A 113 0.73 8.09 19.44
N ILE A 114 -0.02 7.98 20.54
CA ILE A 114 0.54 7.72 21.87
C ILE A 114 1.22 6.35 21.91
N ASN A 115 0.58 5.31 21.39
CA ASN A 115 1.15 3.96 21.39
C ASN A 115 2.43 3.89 20.56
N GLU A 116 2.45 4.50 19.37
CA GLU A 116 3.64 4.59 18.53
C GLU A 116 4.78 5.31 19.25
N HIS A 117 4.48 6.42 19.94
CA HIS A 117 5.49 7.16 20.69
C HIS A 117 6.00 6.40 21.91
N ILE A 118 5.13 5.68 22.63
CA ILE A 118 5.53 4.81 23.75
C ILE A 118 6.45 3.70 23.24
N ASP A 119 6.11 3.05 22.14
CA ASP A 119 6.93 1.97 21.56
C ASP A 119 8.32 2.46 21.16
N GLU A 120 8.42 3.65 20.56
CA GLU A 120 9.70 4.29 20.26
C GLU A 120 10.50 4.60 21.53
N MET A 121 9.88 5.23 22.53
CA MET A 121 10.53 5.55 23.81
C MET A 121 11.02 4.31 24.54
N VAL A 122 10.21 3.25 24.58
CA VAL A 122 10.56 1.98 25.21
C VAL A 122 11.72 1.33 24.47
N LYS A 123 11.71 1.33 23.13
CA LYS A 123 12.80 0.79 22.32
C LYS A 123 14.13 1.50 22.58
N ASP A 124 14.11 2.83 22.70
CA ASP A 124 15.31 3.62 22.99
C ASP A 124 15.82 3.37 24.41
N CYS A 125 14.93 3.42 25.41
CA CYS A 125 15.28 3.15 26.81
C CYS A 125 15.83 1.71 26.97
N LEU A 126 15.18 0.72 26.37
CA LEU A 126 15.66 -0.65 26.38
C LEU A 126 17.01 -0.77 25.67
N GLY A 127 17.20 -0.10 24.54
CA GLY A 127 18.48 -0.07 23.82
C GLY A 127 19.62 0.45 24.70
N GLU A 128 19.40 1.51 25.47
CA GLU A 128 20.38 2.06 26.40
C GLU A 128 20.62 1.15 27.61
N CYS A 129 19.55 0.62 28.23
CA CYS A 129 19.65 -0.30 29.34
C CYS A 129 20.38 -1.60 28.96
N LEU A 130 20.09 -2.16 27.78
CA LEU A 130 20.75 -3.34 27.26
C LEU A 130 22.24 -3.08 26.99
N LYS A 131 22.59 -1.92 26.43
CA LYS A 131 24.01 -1.53 26.24
C LYS A 131 24.76 -1.39 27.56
N ALA A 132 24.11 -0.86 28.60
CA ALA A 132 24.72 -0.66 29.91
C ALA A 132 24.83 -1.97 30.71
N HIS A 133 23.88 -2.89 30.52
CA HIS A 133 23.77 -4.09 31.36
C HIS A 133 24.31 -5.37 30.71
N ILE A 134 24.39 -5.44 29.37
CA ILE A 134 24.98 -6.59 28.67
C ILE A 134 26.49 -6.35 28.51
N PRO A 135 27.35 -7.20 29.11
CA PRO A 135 28.79 -7.17 28.89
C PRO A 135 29.14 -7.23 27.40
N LYS A 136 30.17 -6.47 27.00
CA LYS A 136 30.64 -6.43 25.61
C LYS A 136 30.99 -7.82 25.08
N ASP A 137 31.59 -8.66 25.92
CA ASP A 137 31.97 -10.04 25.57
C ASP A 137 30.76 -10.88 25.10
N LEU A 138 29.60 -10.74 25.75
CA LEU A 138 28.38 -11.43 25.33
C LEU A 138 27.80 -10.86 24.03
N GLN A 139 27.95 -9.55 23.79
CA GLN A 139 27.52 -8.94 22.52
C GLN A 139 28.39 -9.47 21.37
N GLU A 140 29.71 -9.57 21.58
CA GLU A 140 30.64 -10.14 20.60
C GLU A 140 30.33 -11.62 20.34
N GLU A 141 30.08 -12.42 21.38
CA GLU A 141 29.70 -13.84 21.25
C GLU A 141 28.38 -14.04 20.47
N VAL A 142 27.38 -13.17 20.69
CA VAL A 142 26.13 -13.20 19.93
C VAL A 142 26.37 -12.87 18.47
N GLU A 143 27.20 -11.87 18.17
CA GLU A 143 27.55 -11.51 16.79
C GLU A 143 28.39 -12.59 16.09
N ASP A 144 29.30 -13.26 16.81
CA ASP A 144 30.01 -14.43 16.31
C ASP A 144 29.05 -15.58 16.00
N SER A 145 28.13 -15.88 16.92
CA SER A 145 27.12 -16.93 16.76
C SER A 145 26.17 -16.65 15.59
N LYS A 146 25.75 -15.40 15.39
CA LYS A 146 24.96 -14.99 14.22
C LYS A 146 25.72 -15.21 12.92
N ARG A 147 26.99 -14.79 12.88
CA ARG A 147 27.86 -15.02 11.70
C ARG A 147 28.04 -16.51 11.42
N GLU A 148 28.15 -17.35 12.46
CA GLU A 148 28.21 -18.81 12.31
C GLU A 148 26.90 -19.39 11.76
N LEU A 149 25.75 -18.96 12.28
CA LEU A 149 24.44 -19.38 11.79
C LEU A 149 24.21 -18.98 10.34
N GLU A 150 24.61 -17.78 9.93
CA GLU A 150 24.54 -17.34 8.53
C GLU A 150 25.43 -18.21 7.64
N ARG A 151 26.67 -18.49 8.06
CA ARG A 151 27.56 -19.42 7.33
C ARG A 151 26.93 -20.81 7.20
N ALA A 152 26.35 -21.35 8.28
CA ALA A 152 25.68 -22.64 8.27
C ALA A 152 24.44 -22.65 7.35
N ARG A 153 23.65 -21.58 7.36
CA ARG A 153 22.47 -21.42 6.50
C ARG A 153 22.86 -21.36 5.03
N LEU A 154 23.89 -20.60 4.67
CA LEU A 154 24.41 -20.54 3.31
C LEU A 154 24.97 -21.89 2.86
N ALA A 155 25.71 -22.58 3.73
CA ALA A 155 26.24 -23.92 3.45
C ALA A 155 25.11 -24.95 3.22
N LEU A 156 24.05 -24.89 4.04
CA LEU A 156 22.88 -25.76 3.89
C LEU A 156 22.14 -25.47 2.58
N TYR A 157 21.89 -24.20 2.26
CA TYR A 157 21.27 -23.79 1.01
C TYR A 157 22.06 -24.33 -0.19
N ASN A 158 23.37 -24.06 -0.24
CA ASN A 158 24.25 -24.54 -1.29
C ASN A 158 24.31 -26.07 -1.37
N SER A 159 24.23 -26.78 -0.23
CA SER A 159 24.17 -28.24 -0.21
C SER A 159 22.86 -28.78 -0.80
N GLU A 160 21.72 -28.17 -0.49
CA GLU A 160 20.43 -28.54 -1.10
C GLU A 160 20.42 -28.22 -2.60
N SER A 161 20.93 -27.07 -3.01
CA SER A 161 21.06 -26.72 -4.44
C SER A 161 21.95 -27.71 -5.19
N ARG A 162 23.10 -28.10 -4.63
CA ARG A 162 23.93 -29.18 -5.18
C ARG A 162 23.18 -30.51 -5.26
N ARG A 163 22.38 -30.84 -4.25
CA ARG A 163 21.57 -32.07 -4.22
C ARG A 163 20.53 -32.05 -5.35
N MET A 164 19.89 -30.91 -5.60
CA MET A 164 18.94 -30.73 -6.70
C MET A 164 19.64 -30.82 -8.06
N ASN A 165 20.76 -30.11 -8.22
CA ASN A 165 21.56 -30.13 -9.44
C ASN A 165 22.12 -31.53 -9.76
N SER A 166 22.40 -32.35 -8.74
CA SER A 166 22.86 -33.73 -8.93
C SER A 166 21.82 -34.68 -9.50
N LYS A 167 20.53 -34.32 -9.43
CA LYS A 167 19.42 -35.09 -10.00
C LYS A 167 19.17 -34.77 -11.47
N LEU A 168 19.71 -33.65 -11.96
CA LEU A 168 19.55 -33.23 -13.34
C LEU A 168 20.14 -34.28 -14.28
N ARG A 169 19.42 -34.58 -15.35
CA ARG A 169 19.78 -35.61 -16.33
C ARG A 169 20.16 -34.98 -17.68
N SER A 170 21.03 -35.65 -18.43
CA SER A 170 21.57 -35.16 -19.70
C SER A 170 20.58 -35.27 -20.85
N ASP A 171 19.49 -36.01 -20.65
CA ASP A 171 18.38 -36.12 -21.59
C ASP A 171 17.48 -34.88 -21.57
N LYS A 172 17.62 -33.99 -20.58
CA LYS A 172 16.81 -32.78 -20.42
C LYS A 172 17.68 -31.54 -20.13
N PRO A 173 18.33 -30.98 -21.16
CA PRO A 173 19.21 -29.82 -20.98
C PRO A 173 18.46 -28.53 -20.59
N ASP A 174 17.14 -28.48 -20.77
CA ASP A 174 16.29 -27.33 -20.47
C ASP A 174 15.85 -27.26 -18.99
N GLU A 175 16.23 -28.24 -18.17
CA GLU A 175 15.88 -28.25 -16.75
C GLU A 175 16.69 -27.17 -16.01
N PRO A 176 16.03 -26.32 -15.19
CA PRO A 176 16.69 -25.19 -14.55
C PRO A 176 17.72 -25.65 -13.52
N LEU A 177 18.86 -24.96 -13.50
CA LEU A 177 19.93 -25.17 -12.54
C LEU A 177 19.64 -24.36 -11.28
N ASP A 178 19.67 -25.00 -10.11
CA ASP A 178 19.48 -24.29 -8.84
C ASP A 178 20.75 -23.50 -8.49
N ALA A 179 20.55 -22.22 -8.20
CA ALA A 179 21.62 -21.25 -8.05
C ALA A 179 22.39 -21.44 -6.75
N LEU A 180 23.71 -21.26 -6.80
CA LEU A 180 24.55 -21.24 -5.61
C LEU A 180 24.77 -19.81 -5.13
N VAL A 181 24.73 -19.62 -3.82
CA VAL A 181 24.96 -18.33 -3.18
C VAL A 181 26.43 -18.22 -2.76
N MET A 182 27.04 -17.09 -3.06
CA MET A 182 28.42 -16.77 -2.72
C MET A 182 28.57 -16.40 -1.23
N SER A 183 29.80 -16.22 -0.75
CA SER A 183 30.09 -15.85 0.64
C SER A 183 29.53 -14.50 1.06
N ASN A 184 29.24 -13.62 0.10
CA ASN A 184 28.61 -12.31 0.30
C ASN A 184 27.07 -12.38 0.31
N GLY A 185 26.46 -13.55 0.17
CA GLY A 185 25.01 -13.73 0.14
C GLY A 185 24.33 -13.43 -1.20
N SER A 186 25.08 -13.04 -2.24
CA SER A 186 24.52 -12.83 -3.58
C SER A 186 24.82 -13.99 -4.53
N VAL A 187 24.11 -14.02 -5.66
CA VAL A 187 24.34 -14.97 -6.76
C VAL A 187 25.09 -14.24 -7.86
N SER A 188 26.05 -14.92 -8.50
CA SER A 188 26.78 -14.34 -9.63
C SER A 188 25.83 -13.96 -10.78
N ALA A 189 26.05 -12.79 -11.38
CA ALA A 189 25.29 -12.35 -12.55
C ALA A 189 25.52 -13.25 -13.78
N HIS A 190 26.65 -13.97 -13.80
CA HIS A 190 27.03 -14.89 -14.86
C HIS A 190 26.56 -16.33 -14.61
N PHE A 191 25.79 -16.57 -13.54
CA PHE A 191 25.30 -17.91 -13.22
C PHE A 191 24.29 -18.38 -14.28
N PRO A 192 24.50 -19.54 -14.92
CA PRO A 192 23.61 -20.04 -15.95
C PRO A 192 22.26 -20.50 -15.37
N LYS A 193 21.17 -20.26 -16.10
CA LYS A 193 19.81 -20.60 -15.65
C LYS A 193 19.49 -22.10 -15.80
N ASP A 194 20.14 -22.77 -16.75
CA ASP A 194 19.88 -24.16 -17.15
C ASP A 194 21.20 -24.85 -17.56
N LEU A 195 21.14 -26.17 -17.78
CA LEU A 195 22.30 -26.95 -18.23
C LEU A 195 22.76 -26.52 -19.63
N GLN A 196 21.83 -26.17 -20.53
CA GLN A 196 22.19 -25.68 -21.85
C GLN A 196 23.05 -24.40 -21.76
N GLY A 197 22.60 -23.42 -20.98
CA GLY A 197 23.31 -22.18 -20.69
C GLY A 197 24.70 -22.45 -20.14
N LEU A 198 24.81 -23.39 -19.20
CA LEU A 198 26.07 -23.83 -18.60
C LEU A 198 27.07 -24.37 -19.64
N PHE A 199 26.62 -25.18 -20.61
CA PHE A 199 27.48 -25.71 -21.67
C PHE A 199 27.84 -24.69 -22.76
N THR A 200 27.03 -23.63 -22.91
CA THR A 200 27.29 -22.55 -23.88
C THR A 200 28.20 -21.45 -23.37
N LEU A 201 28.61 -21.49 -22.10
CA LEU A 201 29.50 -20.48 -21.51
C LEU A 201 30.84 -20.43 -22.25
N ASP A 202 31.32 -19.21 -22.47
CA ASP A 202 32.63 -18.93 -23.04
C ASP A 202 33.75 -19.11 -22.00
N ALA A 203 34.99 -19.14 -22.48
CA ALA A 203 36.17 -19.36 -21.65
C ALA A 203 36.36 -18.27 -20.58
N GLU A 204 36.06 -17.01 -20.92
CA GLU A 204 36.22 -15.88 -20.01
C GLU A 204 35.17 -15.93 -18.91
N THR A 205 33.90 -16.13 -19.25
CA THR A 205 32.82 -16.25 -18.24
C THR A 205 33.03 -17.44 -17.32
N CYS A 206 33.47 -18.60 -17.82
CA CYS A 206 33.82 -19.75 -16.97
C CYS A 206 34.95 -19.42 -15.99
N LYS A 207 35.97 -18.70 -16.46
CA LYS A 207 37.11 -18.27 -15.63
C LYS A 207 36.66 -17.31 -14.53
N THR A 208 35.80 -16.35 -14.87
CA THR A 208 35.19 -15.40 -13.93
C THR A 208 34.36 -16.12 -12.88
N LEU A 209 33.50 -17.06 -13.25
CA LEU A 209 32.69 -17.85 -12.31
C LEU A 209 33.58 -18.63 -11.32
N VAL A 210 34.60 -19.31 -11.81
CA VAL A 210 35.52 -20.07 -10.93
C VAL A 210 36.21 -19.15 -9.93
N GLN A 211 36.57 -17.92 -10.33
CA GLN A 211 37.17 -16.91 -9.46
C GLN A 211 36.17 -16.34 -8.44
N GLU A 212 34.97 -15.96 -8.87
CA GLU A 212 33.92 -15.39 -8.01
C GLU A 212 33.49 -16.36 -6.90
N TYR A 213 33.37 -17.65 -7.22
CA TYR A 213 33.05 -18.69 -6.24
C TYR A 213 34.27 -19.17 -5.44
N GLY A 214 35.46 -18.59 -5.65
CA GLY A 214 36.67 -18.87 -4.89
C GLY A 214 37.20 -20.30 -5.05
N LEU A 215 37.00 -20.91 -6.23
CA LEU A 215 37.47 -22.27 -6.50
C LEU A 215 38.99 -22.29 -6.71
N PRO A 216 39.71 -23.31 -6.20
CA PRO A 216 41.15 -23.40 -6.37
C PRO A 216 41.55 -23.66 -7.84
N GLU A 217 42.75 -23.23 -8.23
CA GLU A 217 43.39 -23.54 -9.52
C GLU A 217 42.59 -23.13 -10.77
N VAL A 218 42.48 -21.82 -10.99
CA VAL A 218 41.94 -21.26 -12.23
C VAL A 218 42.86 -21.61 -13.39
N SER A 219 42.34 -22.31 -14.40
CA SER A 219 43.06 -22.71 -15.62
C SER A 219 42.70 -21.76 -16.78
N ASP A 220 43.50 -21.74 -17.84
CA ASP A 220 43.15 -21.04 -19.08
C ASP A 220 42.29 -21.90 -20.02
N SER A 221 42.27 -23.22 -19.82
CA SER A 221 41.33 -24.11 -20.53
C SER A 221 39.91 -23.94 -20.00
N ARG A 222 38.98 -23.59 -20.92
CA ARG A 222 37.54 -23.52 -20.66
C ARG A 222 37.01 -24.81 -20.06
N ASP A 223 37.34 -25.94 -20.66
CA ASP A 223 36.74 -27.23 -20.29
C ASP A 223 37.19 -27.66 -18.89
N LYS A 224 38.41 -27.33 -18.47
CA LYS A 224 38.88 -27.54 -17.09
C LYS A 224 38.13 -26.68 -16.08
N ASN A 225 37.95 -25.40 -16.38
CA ASN A 225 37.19 -24.48 -15.51
C ASN A 225 35.72 -24.89 -15.41
N LEU A 226 35.11 -25.24 -16.54
CA LEU A 226 33.73 -25.67 -16.62
C LEU A 226 33.51 -27.00 -15.88
N ASN A 227 34.39 -28.00 -16.07
CA ASN A 227 34.33 -29.24 -15.32
C ASN A 227 34.43 -29.03 -13.80
N ARG A 228 35.30 -28.12 -13.37
CA ARG A 228 35.44 -27.78 -11.95
C ARG A 228 34.21 -27.07 -11.40
N PHE A 229 33.65 -26.15 -12.16
CA PHE A 229 32.43 -25.46 -11.79
C PHE A 229 31.22 -26.40 -11.76
N MET A 230 31.09 -27.31 -12.73
CA MET A 230 30.07 -28.37 -12.74
C MET A 230 30.17 -29.27 -11.50
N GLN A 231 31.39 -29.69 -11.15
CA GLN A 231 31.65 -30.47 -9.94
C GLN A 231 31.25 -29.69 -8.68
N PHE A 232 31.56 -28.39 -8.62
CA PHE A 232 31.16 -27.52 -7.52
C PHE A 232 29.64 -27.32 -7.42
N CYS A 233 28.95 -27.23 -8.56
CA CYS A 233 27.49 -27.18 -8.65
C CYS A 233 26.82 -28.52 -8.31
N GLY A 234 27.57 -29.61 -8.10
CA GLY A 234 27.03 -30.94 -7.81
C GLY A 234 26.51 -31.69 -9.04
N VAL A 235 26.79 -31.16 -10.23
CA VAL A 235 26.40 -31.76 -11.50
C VAL A 235 27.33 -32.94 -11.81
N ARG A 236 26.77 -34.13 -12.10
CA ARG A 236 27.55 -35.36 -12.30
C ARG A 236 28.16 -35.51 -13.70
N TYR A 237 28.10 -34.48 -14.52
CA TYR A 237 28.67 -34.48 -15.87
C TYR A 237 30.15 -34.12 -15.83
N GLN A 238 30.96 -34.92 -16.52
CA GLN A 238 32.33 -34.58 -16.85
C GLN A 238 32.42 -34.50 -18.36
N LEU A 239 32.85 -33.34 -18.87
CA LEU A 239 33.30 -33.23 -20.25
C LEU A 239 34.62 -33.98 -20.36
N VAL A 240 34.62 -35.07 -21.11
CA VAL A 240 35.85 -35.76 -21.47
C VAL A 240 36.52 -34.90 -22.55
N GLU A 241 37.74 -34.45 -22.30
CA GLU A 241 38.58 -33.84 -23.33
C GLU A 241 38.75 -34.89 -24.45
N CYS A 242 38.04 -34.74 -25.57
CA CYS A 242 38.37 -35.46 -26.79
C CYS A 242 39.68 -34.86 -27.31
N SER A 243 40.80 -35.43 -26.88
CA SER A 243 42.09 -35.21 -27.52
C SER A 243 42.01 -35.71 -28.97
N VAL A 244 41.91 -34.77 -29.92
CA VAL A 244 42.07 -35.01 -31.35
C VAL A 244 43.49 -34.64 -31.75
#